data_AF-A0A355SAY0-F1
#
_entry.id   AF-A0A355SAY0-F1
#
_cell.length_a   1.000
_cell.length_b   1.000
_cell.length_c   1.000
_cell.angle_alpha   90.00
_cell.angle_beta   90.00
_cell.angle_gamma   90.00
#
_symmetry.space_group_name_H-M   'P 1'
#
loop_
_entity.id
_entity.type
_entity.pdbx_description
1 polymer ?
#
loop_
_entity_poly.entity_id
_entity_poly.type
_entity_poly.pdbx_seq_one_letter_code
_entity_poly.pdbx_strand_id
1 'polypeptide(L)'
;MLSRRFTLILAVLAIMAGSIAAIHLSSRDLGLLFGTSSEPAGSLLYSDFELNDVEEIIIEKIKDNRTRFLKREGVWQMTTPIRDRADYGILQTIIYAARHLRIEDSFKKKAITEEESGMRASASDTGPYQITLKGTDDQVLADFTLGRRSAWHRLDEKEERLLETFFVRPRERSLDDHIYV
;
A
#
# COMPACT_ATOMS: atom_id res chain seq x y z
N MET A 1 11.05 51.32 5.90
CA MET A 1 11.88 50.74 4.83
C MET A 1 12.50 49.46 5.38
N LEU A 2 12.17 48.29 4.82
CA LEU A 2 12.76 47.03 5.29
C LEU A 2 14.28 47.05 5.07
N SER A 3 15.04 46.66 6.09
CA SER A 3 16.51 46.62 6.08
C SER A 3 17.02 45.72 4.94
N ARG A 4 18.09 46.14 4.25
CA ARG A 4 18.79 45.31 3.23
C ARG A 4 19.17 43.93 3.77
N ARG A 5 19.49 43.84 5.06
CA ARG A 5 19.80 42.56 5.74
C ARG A 5 18.57 41.65 5.83
N PHE A 6 17.40 42.23 6.09
CA PHE A 6 16.14 41.48 6.13
C PHE A 6 15.76 40.91 4.76
N THR A 7 15.97 41.69 3.70
CA THR A 7 15.72 41.24 2.33
C THR A 7 16.63 40.07 1.95
N LEU A 8 17.89 40.12 2.38
CA LEU A 8 18.88 39.07 2.11
C LEU A 8 18.55 37.78 2.85
N ILE A 9 18.13 37.87 4.12
CA ILE A 9 17.66 36.71 4.91
C ILE A 9 16.43 36.06 4.25
N LEU A 10 15.45 36.86 3.82
CA LEU A 10 14.25 36.35 3.17
C LEU A 10 14.57 35.65 1.84
N ALA A 11 15.49 36.22 1.05
CA ALA A 11 15.93 35.61 -0.20
C ALA A 11 16.61 34.25 0.04
N VAL A 12 17.46 34.14 1.07
CA VAL A 12 18.11 32.86 1.44
C VAL A 12 17.09 31.83 1.90
N LEU A 13 16.11 32.22 2.73
CA LEU A 13 15.03 31.33 3.16
C LEU A 13 14.18 30.85 1.98
N ALA A 14 13.87 31.74 1.02
CA ALA A 14 13.12 31.38 -0.18
C ALA A 14 13.89 30.39 -1.06
N ILE A 15 15.21 30.57 -1.23
CA ILE A 15 16.06 29.64 -1.99
C ILE A 15 16.15 28.28 -1.28
N MET A 16 16.30 28.26 0.05
CA MET A 16 16.30 27.00 0.82
C MET A 16 14.96 26.26 0.69
N ALA A 17 13.84 26.96 0.91
CA ALA A 17 12.52 26.37 0.79
C ALA A 17 12.25 25.85 -0.64
N GLY A 18 12.64 26.61 -1.66
CA GLY A 18 12.52 26.21 -3.06
C GLY A 18 13.37 24.97 -3.40
N SER A 19 14.60 24.90 -2.88
CA SER A 19 15.50 23.76 -3.09
C SER A 19 14.95 22.49 -2.44
N ILE A 20 14.45 22.59 -1.20
CA ILE A 20 13.82 21.47 -0.49
C ILE A 20 12.57 21.00 -1.26
N ALA A 21 11.71 21.93 -1.68
CA ALA A 21 10.52 21.58 -2.46
C ALA A 21 10.87 20.89 -3.80
N ALA A 22 11.93 21.33 -4.49
CA ALA A 22 12.39 20.71 -5.73
C ALA A 22 12.94 19.29 -5.52
N ILE A 23 13.69 19.06 -4.44
CA ILE A 23 14.18 17.73 -4.06
C ILE A 23 12.99 16.79 -3.76
N HIS A 24 12.02 17.25 -2.96
CA HIS A 24 10.84 16.46 -2.63
C HIS A 24 9.91 16.20 -3.84
N LEU A 25 9.79 17.16 -4.76
CA LEU A 25 9.07 16.97 -6.03
C LEU A 25 9.76 15.90 -6.88
N SER A 26 11.10 15.91 -6.94
CA SER A 26 11.86 14.91 -7.67
C SER A 26 11.79 13.52 -7.05
N SER A 27 11.62 13.41 -5.72
CA SER A 27 11.53 12.13 -5.02
C SER A 27 10.10 11.59 -4.86
N ARG A 28 9.10 12.25 -5.46
CA ARG A 28 7.65 11.98 -5.25
C ARG A 28 7.22 12.00 -3.77
N ASP A 29 7.99 12.67 -2.90
CA ASP A 29 7.79 12.68 -1.44
C ASP A 29 7.31 14.06 -0.93
N LEU A 30 6.48 14.74 -1.74
CA LEU A 30 5.82 15.99 -1.33
C LEU A 30 4.73 15.78 -0.27
N GLY A 31 4.32 14.52 -0.05
CA GLY A 31 3.34 14.14 0.93
C GLY A 31 3.69 14.56 2.36
N LEU A 32 4.99 14.63 2.66
CA LEU A 32 5.53 15.03 3.96
C LEU A 32 5.31 16.53 4.28
N LEU A 33 5.15 17.37 3.25
CA LEU A 33 4.98 18.83 3.40
C LEU A 33 3.53 19.29 3.15
N PHE A 34 2.81 18.64 2.24
CA PHE A 34 1.48 19.09 1.79
C PHE A 34 0.35 18.09 2.08
N GLY A 35 0.67 16.93 2.68
CA GLY A 35 -0.21 15.78 2.73
C GLY A 35 -0.09 14.96 1.44
N THR A 36 -0.22 13.64 1.56
CA THR A 36 -0.14 12.74 0.41
C THR A 36 -1.33 12.99 -0.50
N SER A 37 -1.10 13.22 -1.80
CA SER A 37 -2.19 13.23 -2.77
C SER A 37 -2.63 11.79 -2.95
N SER A 38 -3.93 11.53 -2.93
CA SER A 38 -4.41 10.20 -3.25
C SER A 38 -4.12 9.87 -4.71
N GLU A 39 -3.78 8.60 -4.96
CA GLU A 39 -3.68 8.07 -6.32
C GLU A 39 -5.08 8.07 -6.98
N PRO A 40 -5.17 8.41 -8.29
CA PRO A 40 -6.44 8.60 -8.95
C PRO A 40 -7.18 7.27 -9.16
N ALA A 41 -8.52 7.33 -9.13
CA ALA A 41 -9.37 6.21 -9.50
C ALA A 41 -9.01 5.69 -10.91
N GLY A 42 -9.04 4.37 -11.05
CA GLY A 42 -8.67 3.63 -12.24
C GLY A 42 -7.20 3.23 -12.32
N SER A 43 -6.31 3.81 -11.50
CA SER A 43 -4.89 3.44 -11.45
C SER A 43 -4.64 2.18 -10.62
N LEU A 44 -3.45 1.60 -10.74
CA LEU A 44 -3.02 0.47 -9.92
C LEU A 44 -2.34 0.98 -8.66
N LEU A 45 -2.74 0.45 -7.51
CA LEU A 45 -2.16 0.80 -6.22
C LEU A 45 -0.67 0.41 -6.13
N TYR A 46 -0.31 -0.72 -6.75
CA TYR A 46 1.07 -1.16 -6.90
C TYR A 46 1.35 -1.47 -8.37
N SER A 47 2.20 -0.67 -9.00
CA SER A 47 2.50 -0.77 -10.44
C SER A 47 3.96 -1.10 -10.75
N ASP A 48 4.85 -0.99 -9.76
CA ASP A 48 6.31 -1.01 -9.94
C ASP A 48 6.95 -2.39 -9.67
N PHE A 49 6.27 -3.48 -10.02
CA PHE A 49 6.84 -4.83 -9.96
C PHE A 49 6.12 -5.80 -10.90
N GLU A 50 6.73 -6.92 -11.27
CA GLU A 50 6.10 -8.02 -12.01
C GLU A 50 5.95 -9.27 -11.15
N LEU A 51 5.06 -10.21 -11.55
CA LEU A 51 4.75 -11.41 -10.75
C LEU A 51 6.00 -12.24 -10.40
N ASN A 52 6.98 -12.26 -11.28
CA ASN A 52 8.21 -13.05 -11.11
C ASN A 52 9.23 -12.40 -10.18
N ASP A 53 9.07 -11.10 -9.90
CA ASP A 53 9.98 -10.34 -9.05
C ASP A 53 9.78 -10.69 -7.57
N VAL A 54 8.63 -11.28 -7.21
CA VAL A 54 8.32 -11.65 -5.83
C VAL A 54 9.06 -12.93 -5.44
N GLU A 55 9.90 -12.80 -4.41
CA GLU A 55 10.67 -13.90 -3.80
C GLU A 55 10.12 -14.27 -2.42
N GLU A 56 9.44 -13.36 -1.74
CA GLU A 56 8.91 -13.59 -0.39
C GLU A 56 7.51 -13.00 -0.23
N ILE A 57 6.66 -13.74 0.49
CA ILE A 57 5.32 -13.31 0.90
C ILE A 57 5.22 -13.45 2.41
N ILE A 58 4.85 -12.37 3.08
CA ILE A 58 4.56 -12.35 4.51
C ILE A 58 3.07 -12.03 4.67
N ILE A 59 2.36 -12.90 5.40
CA ILE A 59 0.96 -12.69 5.76
C ILE A 59 0.88 -12.63 7.26
N GLU A 60 0.47 -11.48 7.78
CA GLU A 60 0.37 -11.21 9.20
C GLU A 60 -1.07 -10.91 9.59
N LYS A 61 -1.49 -11.44 10.73
CA LYS A 61 -2.73 -11.05 11.37
C LYS A 61 -2.42 -10.29 12.63
N ILE A 62 -3.11 -9.16 12.83
CA ILE A 62 -2.91 -8.32 14.02
C ILE A 62 -3.08 -9.19 15.28
N LYS A 63 -2.00 -9.30 16.06
CA LYS A 63 -1.86 -9.99 17.36
C LYS A 63 -1.62 -11.49 17.41
N ASP A 64 -1.71 -12.28 16.33
CA ASP A 64 -1.74 -13.73 16.58
C ASP A 64 -1.04 -14.65 15.59
N ASN A 65 -0.66 -14.24 14.37
CA ASN A 65 0.15 -15.12 13.51
C ASN A 65 0.88 -14.39 12.38
N ARG A 66 2.14 -14.77 12.17
CA ARG A 66 2.95 -14.40 11.00
C ARG A 66 3.23 -15.66 10.21
N THR A 67 2.79 -15.68 8.96
CA THR A 67 3.12 -16.74 8.00
C THR A 67 4.09 -16.17 6.99
N ARG A 68 5.19 -16.89 6.75
CA ARG A 68 6.23 -16.46 5.81
C ARG A 68 6.42 -17.54 4.76
N PHE A 69 6.39 -17.12 3.50
CA PHE A 69 6.65 -17.95 2.34
C PHE A 69 7.85 -17.40 1.58
N LEU A 70 8.76 -18.28 1.20
CA LEU A 70 9.98 -17.92 0.49
C LEU A 70 10.13 -18.81 -0.74
N LYS A 71 10.44 -18.20 -1.87
CA LYS A 71 10.76 -18.86 -3.13
C LYS A 71 12.24 -19.22 -3.11
N ARG A 72 12.56 -20.51 -3.12
CA ARG A 72 13.94 -21.02 -3.22
C ARG A 72 14.03 -21.96 -4.40
N GLU A 73 14.97 -21.68 -5.30
CA GLU A 73 15.21 -22.52 -6.50
C GLU A 73 13.92 -22.72 -7.33
N GLY A 74 13.09 -21.68 -7.41
CA GLY A 74 11.80 -21.72 -8.12
C GLY A 74 10.64 -22.39 -7.37
N VAL A 75 10.87 -22.94 -6.17
CA VAL A 75 9.85 -23.61 -5.37
C VAL A 75 9.48 -22.75 -4.16
N TRP A 76 8.18 -22.59 -3.93
CA TRP A 76 7.67 -21.90 -2.75
C TRP A 76 7.65 -22.81 -1.53
N GLN A 77 8.23 -22.33 -0.44
CA GLN A 77 8.25 -22.99 0.85
C GLN A 77 7.64 -22.07 1.90
N MET A 78 6.73 -22.59 2.72
CA MET A 78 6.42 -21.96 3.99
C MET A 78 7.65 -22.12 4.89
N THR A 79 8.11 -21.05 5.50
CA THR A 79 9.22 -21.06 6.47
C THR A 79 8.76 -20.77 7.89
N THR A 80 7.55 -20.23 8.04
CA THR A 80 6.93 -19.89 9.34
C THR A 80 5.43 -20.08 9.20
N PRO A 81 4.73 -20.70 10.17
CA PRO A 81 5.24 -21.17 11.46
C PRO A 81 6.04 -22.49 11.38
N ILE A 82 5.79 -23.31 10.37
CA ILE A 82 6.52 -24.56 10.12
C ILE A 82 7.17 -24.51 8.75
N ARG A 83 8.17 -25.38 8.54
CA ARG A 83 8.80 -25.53 7.23
C ARG A 83 8.05 -26.59 6.44
N ASP A 84 7.35 -26.18 5.39
CA ASP A 84 6.60 -27.08 4.51
C ASP A 84 6.54 -26.54 3.07
N ARG A 85 6.11 -27.37 2.12
CA ARG A 85 5.80 -26.95 0.76
C ARG A 85 4.57 -26.05 0.77
N ALA A 86 4.64 -24.94 0.05
CA ALA A 86 3.50 -24.06 -0.14
C ALA A 86 2.77 -24.37 -1.45
N ASP A 87 1.46 -24.09 -1.47
CA ASP A 87 0.66 -24.16 -2.69
C ASP A 87 1.02 -22.99 -3.62
N TYR A 88 1.59 -23.31 -4.77
CA TYR A 88 1.99 -22.32 -5.76
C TYR A 88 0.79 -21.52 -6.30
N GLY A 89 -0.33 -22.18 -6.58
CA GLY A 89 -1.50 -21.54 -7.19
C GLY A 89 -2.13 -20.49 -6.28
N ILE A 90 -2.21 -20.79 -4.98
CA ILE A 90 -2.71 -19.84 -3.98
C ILE A 90 -1.78 -18.62 -3.87
N LEU A 91 -0.47 -18.84 -3.76
CA LEU A 91 0.49 -17.74 -3.65
C LEU A 91 0.52 -16.87 -4.92
N GLN A 92 0.42 -17.47 -6.11
CA GLN A 92 0.30 -16.73 -7.36
C GLN A 92 -0.98 -15.90 -7.42
N THR A 93 -2.09 -16.42 -6.88
CA THR A 93 -3.35 -15.65 -6.79
C THR A 93 -3.17 -14.40 -5.93
N ILE A 94 -2.46 -14.52 -4.79
CA ILE A 94 -2.17 -13.37 -3.91
C ILE A 94 -1.29 -12.34 -4.62
N ILE A 95 -0.20 -12.79 -5.26
CA ILE A 95 0.70 -11.89 -5.99
C ILE A 95 -0.06 -11.20 -7.14
N TYR A 96 -0.83 -11.96 -7.91
CA TYR A 96 -1.63 -11.43 -9.00
C TYR A 96 -2.65 -10.40 -8.50
N ALA A 97 -3.36 -10.70 -7.41
CA ALA A 97 -4.31 -9.77 -6.82
C ALA A 97 -3.62 -8.47 -6.41
N ALA A 98 -2.50 -8.53 -5.66
CA ALA A 98 -1.75 -7.35 -5.24
C ALA A 98 -1.28 -6.49 -6.41
N ARG A 99 -0.74 -7.12 -7.47
CA ARG A 99 -0.26 -6.44 -8.68
C ARG A 99 -1.37 -5.76 -9.48
N HIS A 100 -2.59 -6.29 -9.38
CA HIS A 100 -3.76 -5.81 -10.11
C HIS A 100 -4.78 -5.11 -9.20
N LEU A 101 -4.38 -4.70 -8.00
CA LEU A 101 -5.21 -3.87 -7.12
C LEU A 101 -5.44 -2.53 -7.81
N ARG A 102 -6.63 -2.39 -8.39
CA ARG A 102 -7.07 -1.16 -9.04
C ARG A 102 -7.85 -0.33 -8.05
N ILE A 103 -7.53 0.96 -7.99
CA ILE A 103 -8.21 1.92 -7.13
C ILE A 103 -9.54 2.29 -7.79
N GLU A 104 -10.63 2.13 -7.07
CA GLU A 104 -11.95 2.62 -7.48
C GLU A 104 -12.30 3.93 -6.76
N ASP A 105 -11.91 4.06 -5.48
CA ASP A 105 -12.07 5.30 -4.71
C ASP A 105 -11.02 5.41 -3.59
N SER A 106 -10.96 6.58 -2.94
CA SER A 106 -10.05 6.84 -1.83
C SER A 106 -10.69 7.74 -0.76
N PHE A 107 -10.37 7.41 0.49
CA PHE A 107 -10.75 8.19 1.65
C PHE A 107 -9.51 8.62 2.39
N LYS A 108 -9.47 9.87 2.85
CA LYS A 108 -8.50 10.23 3.89
C LYS A 108 -8.74 9.34 5.10
N LYS A 109 -7.67 8.90 5.75
CA LYS A 109 -7.73 7.98 6.91
C LYS A 109 -8.67 8.46 8.03
N LYS A 110 -8.85 9.77 8.20
CA LYS A 110 -9.75 10.35 9.22
C LYS A 110 -11.22 10.45 8.78
N ALA A 111 -11.51 10.23 7.49
CA ALA A 111 -12.85 10.33 6.92
C ALA A 111 -13.66 9.03 7.02
N ILE A 112 -12.99 7.91 7.33
CA ILE A 112 -13.62 6.60 7.53
C ILE A 112 -13.04 5.96 8.79
N THR A 113 -13.89 5.29 9.58
CA THR A 113 -13.44 4.63 10.80
C THR A 113 -12.79 3.27 10.52
N GLU A 114 -11.95 2.80 11.46
CA GLU A 114 -11.36 1.45 11.36
C GLU A 114 -12.43 0.34 11.41
N GLU A 115 -13.58 0.60 12.02
CA GLU A 115 -14.71 -0.33 12.04
C GLU A 115 -15.42 -0.41 10.68
N GLU A 116 -15.67 0.74 10.06
CA GLU A 116 -16.29 0.82 8.73
C GLU A 116 -15.41 0.24 7.62
N SER A 117 -14.08 0.33 7.77
CA SER A 117 -13.12 -0.23 6.83
C SER A 117 -12.71 -1.67 7.18
N GLY A 118 -13.11 -2.19 8.34
CA GLY A 118 -12.68 -3.52 8.82
C GLY A 118 -11.19 -3.58 9.16
N MET A 119 -10.56 -2.45 9.46
CA MET A 119 -9.14 -2.32 9.79
C MET A 119 -8.84 -2.57 11.28
N ARG A 120 -9.86 -2.84 12.09
CA ARG A 120 -9.74 -3.13 13.52
C ARG A 120 -10.23 -4.54 13.83
N ALA A 121 -9.44 -5.27 14.61
CA ALA A 121 -9.88 -6.52 15.23
C ALA A 121 -11.02 -6.25 16.23
N SER A 122 -12.09 -7.01 16.13
CA SER A 122 -13.25 -7.01 17.03
C SER A 122 -13.30 -8.31 17.83
N ALA A 123 -14.22 -8.40 18.80
CA ALA A 123 -14.43 -9.63 19.58
C ALA A 123 -14.91 -10.81 18.70
N SER A 124 -15.58 -10.52 17.58
CA SER A 124 -16.08 -11.52 16.61
C SER A 124 -15.25 -11.59 15.32
N ASP A 125 -14.29 -10.68 15.15
CA ASP A 125 -13.44 -10.60 13.97
C ASP A 125 -11.98 -10.49 14.42
N THR A 126 -11.24 -11.53 14.12
CA THR A 126 -9.80 -11.66 14.32
C THR A 126 -8.95 -10.56 13.65
N GLY A 127 -9.55 -9.64 12.89
CA GLY A 127 -8.90 -8.43 12.38
C GLY A 127 -8.29 -8.61 11.00
N PRO A 128 -7.80 -7.51 10.41
CA PRO A 128 -7.37 -7.49 9.02
C PRO A 128 -6.08 -8.28 8.82
N TYR A 129 -5.91 -8.77 7.60
CA TYR A 129 -4.67 -9.37 7.15
C TYR A 129 -3.76 -8.29 6.60
N GLN A 130 -2.53 -8.26 7.07
CA GLN A 130 -1.45 -7.56 6.41
C GLN A 130 -0.75 -8.50 5.44
N ILE A 131 -0.50 -8.00 4.24
CA ILE A 131 0.22 -8.71 3.19
C ILE A 131 1.42 -7.85 2.81
N THR A 132 2.60 -8.45 2.88
CA THR A 132 3.85 -7.85 2.40
C THR A 132 4.47 -8.76 1.36
N LEU A 133 4.72 -8.21 0.17
CA LEU A 133 5.45 -8.85 -0.92
C LEU A 133 6.86 -8.26 -0.97
N LYS A 134 7.87 -9.12 -1.02
CA LYS A 134 9.25 -8.70 -1.20
C LYS A 134 9.89 -9.36 -2.41
N GLY A 135 10.75 -8.61 -3.07
CA GLY A 135 11.61 -9.10 -4.14
C GLY A 135 13.02 -9.39 -3.65
N THR A 136 13.96 -9.40 -4.60
CA THR A 136 15.38 -9.57 -4.32
C THR A 136 15.89 -8.48 -3.36
N ASP A 137 16.90 -8.81 -2.55
CA ASP A 137 17.54 -7.89 -1.59
C ASP A 137 16.59 -7.26 -0.55
N ASP A 138 15.51 -7.97 -0.19
CA ASP A 138 14.51 -7.53 0.79
C ASP A 138 13.71 -6.28 0.36
N GLN A 139 13.75 -5.92 -0.93
CA GLN A 139 12.96 -4.82 -1.50
C GLN A 139 11.47 -5.08 -1.28
N VAL A 140 10.77 -4.14 -0.65
CA VAL A 140 9.31 -4.21 -0.52
C VAL A 140 8.67 -3.80 -1.85
N LEU A 141 7.90 -4.71 -2.44
CA LEU A 141 7.19 -4.51 -3.71
C LEU A 141 5.73 -4.09 -3.49
N ALA A 142 5.13 -4.57 -2.41
CA ALA A 142 3.82 -4.14 -1.94
C ALA A 142 3.69 -4.41 -0.43
N ASP A 143 3.12 -3.47 0.32
CA ASP A 143 2.80 -3.66 1.75
C ASP A 143 1.49 -2.97 2.09
N PHE A 144 0.46 -3.76 2.41
CA PHE A 144 -0.86 -3.27 2.72
C PHE A 144 -1.60 -4.10 3.75
N THR A 145 -2.58 -3.46 4.37
CA THR A 145 -3.59 -4.10 5.20
C THR A 145 -4.89 -4.22 4.39
N LEU A 146 -5.40 -5.44 4.29
CA LEU A 146 -6.67 -5.75 3.65
C LEU A 146 -7.79 -5.70 4.70
N GLY A 147 -8.71 -4.77 4.50
CA GLY A 147 -9.92 -4.61 5.28
C GLY A 147 -11.07 -5.48 4.77
N ARG A 148 -12.29 -5.11 5.16
CA ARG A 148 -13.49 -5.84 4.75
C ARG A 148 -13.90 -5.50 3.31
N ARG A 149 -14.79 -6.32 2.75
CA ARG A 149 -15.50 -6.03 1.49
C ARG A 149 -16.28 -4.72 1.63
N SER A 150 -16.16 -3.84 0.65
CA SER A 150 -16.85 -2.55 0.62
C SER A 150 -18.30 -2.73 0.12
N ALA A 151 -19.13 -1.70 0.29
CA ALA A 151 -20.49 -1.68 -0.28
C ALA A 151 -20.49 -1.33 -1.78
N TRP A 152 -19.39 -0.76 -2.29
CA TRP A 152 -19.22 -0.40 -3.68
C TRP A 152 -18.90 -1.64 -4.51
N HIS A 153 -19.40 -1.64 -5.73
CA HIS A 153 -19.09 -2.66 -6.71
C HIS A 153 -18.62 -1.97 -7.98
N ARG A 154 -17.63 -2.54 -8.64
CA ARG A 154 -17.23 -2.09 -9.96
C ARG A 154 -18.04 -2.82 -11.00
N LEU A 155 -18.62 -2.10 -11.95
CA LEU A 155 -19.19 -2.72 -13.14
C LEU A 155 -18.06 -3.15 -14.08
N ASP A 156 -17.99 -4.45 -14.39
CA ASP A 156 -17.24 -4.96 -15.51
C ASP A 156 -18.09 -4.82 -16.78
N GLU A 157 -17.82 -3.79 -17.58
CA GLU A 157 -18.59 -3.50 -18.79
C GLU A 157 -18.52 -4.61 -19.85
N LYS A 158 -17.47 -5.44 -19.82
CA LYS A 158 -17.30 -6.52 -20.81
C LYS A 158 -18.12 -7.74 -20.47
N GLU A 159 -18.21 -8.06 -19.18
CA GLU A 159 -18.87 -9.25 -18.67
C GLU A 159 -20.23 -8.94 -18.01
N GLU A 160 -20.65 -7.68 -18.04
CA GLU A 160 -21.89 -7.15 -17.45
C GLU A 160 -22.10 -7.58 -15.98
N ARG A 161 -21.00 -7.73 -15.23
CA ARG A 161 -21.03 -8.22 -13.85
C ARG A 161 -20.48 -7.20 -12.87
N LEU A 162 -21.00 -7.25 -11.65
CA LEU A 162 -20.50 -6.46 -10.54
C LEU A 162 -19.33 -7.20 -9.87
N LEU A 163 -18.17 -6.57 -9.87
CA LEU A 163 -16.98 -7.03 -9.19
C LEU A 163 -16.95 -6.44 -7.78
N GLU A 164 -16.63 -7.30 -6.81
CA GLU A 164 -16.48 -6.90 -5.42
C GLU A 164 -15.26 -5.99 -5.24
N THR A 165 -15.36 -5.04 -4.32
CA THR A 165 -14.26 -4.15 -3.93
C THR A 165 -13.98 -4.30 -2.44
N PHE A 166 -12.77 -3.93 -2.00
CA PHE A 166 -12.32 -4.15 -0.63
C PHE A 166 -11.57 -2.92 -0.14
N PHE A 167 -11.69 -2.60 1.14
CA PHE A 167 -10.86 -1.55 1.70
C PHE A 167 -9.41 -2.00 1.79
N VAL A 168 -8.49 -1.20 1.27
CA VAL A 168 -7.05 -1.46 1.31
C VAL A 168 -6.35 -0.25 1.93
N ARG A 169 -5.48 -0.51 2.91
CA ARG A 169 -4.63 0.53 3.51
C ARG A 169 -3.16 0.22 3.23
N PRO A 170 -2.50 0.99 2.36
CA PRO A 170 -1.06 0.91 2.18
C PRO A 170 -0.32 1.22 3.48
N ARG A 171 0.83 0.57 3.64
CA ARG A 171 1.76 0.84 4.75
C ARG A 171 2.96 1.69 4.33
N GLU A 172 3.06 2.00 3.05
CA GLU A 172 4.04 2.94 2.51
C GLU A 172 3.73 4.37 2.98
N ARG A 173 4.76 5.08 3.45
CA ARG A 173 4.59 6.45 4.01
C ARG A 173 3.98 7.45 3.04
N SER A 174 4.18 7.25 1.73
CA SER A 174 3.61 8.08 0.68
C SER A 174 2.10 7.86 0.50
N LEU A 175 1.53 6.79 1.03
CA LEU A 175 0.14 6.38 0.78
C LEU A 175 -0.66 6.09 2.08
N ASP A 176 -0.02 6.04 3.24
CA ASP A 176 -0.60 5.56 4.51
C ASP A 176 -1.63 6.49 5.18
N ASP A 177 -1.76 7.73 4.68
CA ASP A 177 -2.81 8.69 5.09
C ASP A 177 -4.14 8.47 4.34
N HIS A 178 -4.21 7.48 3.44
CA HIS A 178 -5.41 7.13 2.70
C HIS A 178 -5.82 5.67 2.91
N ILE A 179 -7.13 5.43 2.78
CA ILE A 179 -7.75 4.11 2.66
C ILE A 179 -8.38 4.06 1.28
N TYR A 180 -7.99 3.08 0.48
CA TYR A 180 -8.44 2.87 -0.90
C TYR A 180 -9.55 1.83 -0.94
N VAL A 181 -10.37 1.85 -2.00
CA VAL A 181 -11.41 0.87 -2.33
C VAL A 181 -11.11 0.23 -3.67
#